data_AF-A0A8S2QEW5-F1
#
_entry.id   AF-A0A8S2QEW5-F1
#
_cell.length_a   1.000
_cell.length_b   1.000
_cell.length_c   1.000
_cell.angle_alpha   90.00
_cell.angle_beta   90.00
_cell.angle_gamma   90.00
#
_symmetry.space_group_name_H-M   'P 1'
#
loop_
_entity.id
_entity.type
_entity.pdbx_description
1 polymer ?
#
loop_
_entity_poly.entity_id
_entity_poly.type
_entity_poly.pdbx_seq_one_letter_code
_entity_poly.pdbx_strand_id
1 'polypeptide(L)'
;DPLSPKHALYVYQFFSILSMLLANSTILSEYIRDQYAEDFKYFLKEEAILSRIPVQYPVYRFIPELIRDVRHRILYGEPKIDLSTRAKHHQLI
;
A
#
# COMPACT_ATOMS: atom_id res chain seq x y z
N ASP A 1 11.22 -10.46 19.63
CA ASP A 1 9.96 -10.85 20.28
C ASP A 1 8.76 -10.78 19.34
N PRO A 2 7.86 -11.78 19.40
CA PRO A 2 6.62 -11.80 18.65
C PRO A 2 5.69 -10.67 19.10
N LEU A 3 4.92 -10.10 18.17
CA LEU A 3 3.93 -9.08 18.47
C LEU A 3 2.74 -9.66 19.23
N SER A 4 2.20 -8.86 20.16
CA SER A 4 0.91 -9.17 20.77
C SER A 4 -0.23 -9.05 19.72
N PRO A 5 -1.39 -9.67 19.94
CA PRO A 5 -2.50 -9.62 18.98
C PRO A 5 -2.92 -8.19 18.62
N LYS A 6 -2.93 -7.29 19.61
CA LYS A 6 -3.24 -5.87 19.43
C LYS A 6 -2.25 -5.19 18.46
N HIS A 7 -0.95 -5.43 18.63
CA HIS A 7 0.06 -4.82 17.76
C HIS A 7 0.03 -5.40 16.35
N ALA A 8 -0.25 -6.70 16.19
CA ALA A 8 -0.45 -7.29 14.87
C ALA A 8 -1.66 -6.67 14.13
N LEU A 9 -2.75 -6.39 14.86
CA LEU A 9 -3.90 -5.68 14.31
C LEU A 9 -3.53 -4.25 13.87
N TYR A 10 -2.70 -3.55 14.63
CA TYR A 10 -2.22 -2.21 14.24
C TYR A 10 -1.41 -2.24 12.96
N VAL A 11 -0.57 -3.26 12.75
CA VAL A 11 0.15 -3.41 11.48
C VAL A 11 -0.83 -3.59 10.32
N TYR A 12 -1.81 -4.47 10.47
CA TYR A 12 -2.86 -4.67 9.47
C TYR A 12 -3.63 -3.38 9.17
N GLN A 13 -4.07 -2.66 10.20
CA GLN A 13 -4.82 -1.42 10.07
C GLN A 13 -3.98 -0.32 9.40
N PHE A 14 -2.71 -0.19 9.79
CA PHE A 14 -1.78 0.77 9.21
C PHE A 14 -1.65 0.58 7.69
N PHE A 15 -1.33 -0.64 7.24
CA PHE A 15 -1.20 -0.90 5.80
C PHE A 15 -2.54 -0.81 5.06
N SER A 16 -3.66 -1.19 5.68
CA SER A 16 -4.99 -1.06 5.08
C SER A 16 -5.35 0.40 4.83
N ILE A 17 -5.17 1.26 5.84
CA ILE A 17 -5.45 2.70 5.73
C ILE A 17 -4.51 3.32 4.71
N LEU A 18 -3.21 3.00 4.76
CA LEU A 18 -2.23 3.54 3.83
C LEU A 18 -2.53 3.15 2.38
N SER A 19 -2.83 1.88 2.11
CA SER A 19 -3.29 1.41 0.80
C SER A 19 -4.50 2.19 0.30
N MET A 20 -5.51 2.37 1.16
CA MET A 20 -6.72 3.12 0.81
C MET A 20 -6.42 4.60 0.52
N LEU A 21 -5.52 5.25 1.29
CA LEU A 21 -5.12 6.63 1.04
C LEU A 21 -4.38 6.78 -0.29
N LEU A 22 -3.45 5.87 -0.59
CA LEU A 22 -2.70 5.85 -1.84
C LEU A 22 -3.62 5.61 -3.05
N ALA A 23 -4.65 4.77 -2.89
CA ALA A 23 -5.61 4.47 -3.96
C ALA A 23 -6.60 5.61 -4.23
N ASN A 24 -6.98 6.39 -3.22
CA ASN A 24 -8.11 7.33 -3.32
C ASN A 24 -7.72 8.82 -3.25
N SER A 25 -6.49 9.15 -2.87
CA SER A 25 -6.04 10.54 -2.76
C SER A 25 -4.77 10.76 -3.56
N THR A 26 -4.93 11.36 -4.74
CA THR A 26 -3.79 11.72 -5.62
C THR A 26 -2.79 12.60 -4.89
N ILE A 27 -3.25 13.60 -4.15
CA ILE A 27 -2.39 14.54 -3.41
C ILE A 27 -1.53 13.79 -2.37
N LEU A 28 -2.14 12.91 -1.58
CA LEU A 28 -1.41 12.14 -0.57
C LEU A 28 -0.49 11.11 -1.22
N SER A 29 -0.93 10.47 -2.30
CA SER A 29 -0.10 9.52 -3.03
C SER A 29 1.14 10.19 -3.60
N GLU A 30 0.99 11.33 -4.28
CA GLU A 30 2.11 12.09 -4.85
C GLU A 30 3.06 12.55 -3.74
N TYR A 31 2.53 13.16 -2.67
CA TYR A 31 3.35 13.59 -1.53
C TYR A 31 4.14 12.43 -0.91
N ILE A 32 3.50 11.27 -0.68
CA ILE A 32 4.18 10.13 -0.07
C ILE A 32 5.27 9.56 -1.00
N ARG A 33 4.98 9.48 -2.29
CA ARG A 33 5.95 9.02 -3.30
C ARG A 33 7.17 9.93 -3.34
N ASP A 34 6.93 11.23 -3.45
CA ASP A 34 8.00 12.21 -3.63
C ASP A 34 8.90 12.32 -2.40
N GLN A 35 8.33 12.19 -1.20
CA GLN A 35 9.07 12.38 0.05
C GLN A 35 9.63 11.08 0.65
N TYR A 36 8.99 9.93 0.42
CA TYR A 36 9.30 8.70 1.16
C TYR A 36 9.57 7.47 0.29
N ALA A 37 9.57 7.55 -1.05
CA ALA A 37 9.75 6.36 -1.90
C ALA A 37 11.03 5.57 -1.58
N GLU A 38 12.17 6.23 -1.36
CA GLU A 38 13.43 5.54 -1.02
C GLU A 38 13.34 4.87 0.36
N ASP A 39 12.62 5.46 1.33
CA ASP A 39 12.41 4.83 2.64
C ASP A 39 11.62 3.53 2.50
N PHE A 40 10.55 3.55 1.69
CA PHE A 40 9.77 2.35 1.39
C PHE A 40 10.57 1.32 0.58
N LYS A 41 11.50 1.74 -0.27
CA LYS A 41 12.36 0.82 -1.03
C LYS A 41 13.38 0.12 -0.14
N TYR A 42 14.04 0.84 0.75
CA TYR A 42 15.15 0.29 1.54
C TYR A 42 14.73 -0.25 2.91
N PHE A 43 13.76 0.39 3.59
CA PHE A 43 13.41 0.04 4.97
C PHE A 43 12.16 -0.82 5.11
N LEU A 44 11.21 -0.79 4.15
CA LEU A 44 10.05 -1.67 4.18
C LEU A 44 10.42 -3.09 3.72
N LYS A 45 10.86 -3.92 4.68
CA LYS A 45 11.13 -5.35 4.47
C LYS A 45 9.93 -6.19 4.93
N GLU A 46 9.29 -6.87 3.97
CA GLU A 46 8.13 -7.73 4.21
C GLU A 46 8.47 -8.81 5.25
N GLU A 47 9.63 -9.46 5.09
CA GLU A 47 10.11 -10.56 5.92
C GLU A 47 10.37 -10.11 7.37
N ALA A 48 10.91 -8.90 7.55
CA ALA A 48 11.16 -8.33 8.87
C ALA A 48 9.85 -8.05 9.64
N ILE A 49 8.78 -7.71 8.94
CA ILE A 49 7.45 -7.51 9.55
C ILE A 49 6.82 -8.87 9.85
N LEU A 50 6.77 -9.77 8.87
CA LEU A 50 6.09 -11.06 9.00
C LEU A 50 6.76 -11.98 10.03
N SER A 51 8.08 -11.93 10.18
CA SER A 51 8.82 -12.68 11.21
C SER A 51 8.40 -12.35 12.64
N ARG A 52 7.76 -11.19 12.86
CA ARG A 52 7.27 -10.75 14.17
C ARG A 52 5.79 -11.07 14.39
N ILE A 53 5.07 -11.56 13.38
CA ILE A 53 3.63 -11.82 13.45
C ILE A 53 3.40 -13.33 13.50
N PRO A 54 2.89 -13.87 14.62
CA PRO A 54 2.53 -15.28 14.71
C PRO A 54 1.51 -15.70 13.63
N VAL A 55 1.78 -16.83 12.97
CA VAL A 55 0.97 -17.36 11.85
C VAL A 55 -0.47 -17.69 12.24
N GLN A 56 -0.72 -17.96 13.53
CA GLN A 56 -2.05 -18.24 14.07
C GLN A 56 -2.95 -17.00 14.18
N TYR A 57 -2.40 -15.80 14.01
CA TYR A 57 -3.22 -14.59 14.06
C TYR A 57 -4.04 -14.44 12.77
N PRO A 58 -5.35 -14.16 12.85
CA PRO A 58 -6.22 -14.06 11.67
C PRO A 58 -5.73 -13.03 10.63
N VAL A 59 -5.04 -11.98 11.08
CA VAL A 59 -4.50 -10.91 10.22
C VAL A 59 -3.28 -11.34 9.41
N TYR A 60 -2.58 -12.41 9.81
CA TYR A 60 -1.31 -12.83 9.20
C TYR A 60 -1.42 -13.01 7.69
N ARG A 61 -2.49 -13.66 7.22
CA ARG A 61 -2.70 -13.97 5.79
C ARG A 61 -2.87 -12.74 4.90
N PHE A 62 -3.29 -11.60 5.46
CA PHE A 62 -3.63 -10.40 4.68
C PHE A 62 -2.48 -9.39 4.59
N ILE A 63 -1.61 -9.40 5.60
CA ILE A 63 -0.52 -8.42 5.71
C ILE A 63 0.48 -8.48 4.53
N PRO A 64 0.89 -9.66 4.00
CA PRO A 64 1.80 -9.74 2.87
C PRO A 64 1.27 -9.00 1.63
N GLU A 65 -0.01 -9.21 1.29
CA GLU A 65 -0.63 -8.58 0.11
C GLU A 65 -0.74 -7.06 0.28
N LEU A 66 -1.13 -6.61 1.48
CA LEU A 66 -1.20 -5.17 1.80
C LEU A 66 0.17 -4.49 1.73
N ILE A 67 1.23 -5.13 2.22
CA ILE A 67 2.60 -4.60 2.13
C ILE A 67 3.02 -4.46 0.67
N ARG A 68 2.75 -5.48 -0.15
CA ARG A 68 3.12 -5.48 -1.57
C ARG A 68 2.35 -4.42 -2.35
N ASP A 69 1.05 -4.28 -2.09
CA ASP A 69 0.21 -3.24 -2.70
C ASP A 69 0.74 -1.84 -2.35
N VAL A 70 0.91 -1.53 -1.06
CA VAL A 70 1.46 -0.23 -0.61
C VAL A 70 2.82 0.05 -1.25
N ARG A 71 3.73 -0.94 -1.24
CA ARG A 71 5.05 -0.79 -1.85
C ARG A 71 4.95 -0.53 -3.35
N HIS A 72 4.07 -1.24 -4.05
CA HIS A 72 3.88 -1.06 -5.49
C HIS A 72 3.37 0.36 -5.81
N ARG A 73 2.33 0.83 -5.11
CA ARG A 73 1.75 2.16 -5.33
C ARG A 73 2.74 3.29 -5.05
N ILE A 74 3.58 3.13 -4.02
CA ILE A 74 4.59 4.13 -3.69
C ILE A 74 5.75 4.12 -4.70
N LEU A 75 6.24 2.95 -5.13
CA LEU A 75 7.40 2.91 -6.01
C LEU A 75 7.08 3.16 -7.48
N TYR A 76 5.92 2.70 -7.95
CA TYR A 76 5.58 2.68 -9.38
C TYR A 76 4.38 3.55 -9.71
N GLY A 77 3.47 3.71 -8.75
CA GLY A 77 2.30 4.58 -8.87
C GLY A 77 1.12 3.81 -9.44
N GLU A 78 -0.05 4.45 -9.40
CA GLU A 78 -1.15 3.98 -10.23
C GLU A 78 -0.80 4.20 -11.71
N PRO A 79 -1.25 3.32 -12.62
CA PRO A 79 -1.25 3.65 -14.03
C PRO A 79 -1.96 5.01 -14.18
N LYS A 80 -1.27 6.00 -14.75
CA LYS A 80 -1.93 7.24 -15.17
C LYS A 80 -3.00 6.84 -16.18
N ILE A 81 -4.26 6.79 -15.77
CA ILE A 81 -5.36 6.68 -16.72
C ILE A 81 -5.30 7.97 -17.53
N ASP A 82 -4.83 7.88 -18.77
CA ASP A 82 -4.86 9.00 -19.68
C ASP A 82 -6.32 9.32 -20.01
N LEU A 83 -6.86 10.34 -19.35
CA LEU A 83 -8.20 10.85 -19.55
C LEU A 83 -8.41 11.40 -20.98
N SER A 84 -7.34 11.61 -21.77
CA SER A 84 -7.46 11.92 -23.20
C SER A 84 -8.12 10.79 -23.99
N THR A 85 -8.00 9.55 -23.51
CA THR A 85 -8.61 8.36 -24.14
C THR A 85 -10.12 8.31 -23.86
N ARG A 86 -10.56 8.83 -22.71
CA ARG A 86 -11.98 8.85 -22.30
C ARG A 86 -12.80 9.91 -23.04
N ALA A 87 -12.16 11.01 -23.46
CA ALA A 87 -12.81 12.08 -24.23
C ALA A 87 -13.19 11.65 -25.65
N LYS A 88 -12.48 10.70 -26.25
CA LYS A 88 -12.77 10.20 -27.62
C LYS A 88 -14.01 9.30 -27.70
N HIS A 89 -14.41 8.68 -26.58
CA HIS A 89 -15.60 7.82 -26.55
C HIS A 89 -16.93 8.57 -26.33
N HIS A 90 -16.90 9.85 -25.94
CA HIS A 90 -18.10 10.68 -25.79
C HIS A 90 -18.42 11.55 -27.02
N GLN A 91 -17.63 11.45 -28.09
CA GLN A 91 -17.89 12.13 -29.38
C GLN A 91 -18.42 11.19 -30.48
N LEU A 92 -18.76 9.95 -30.14
CA LEU A 92 -19.25 8.93 -31.08
C LEU A 92 -20.63 8.37 -30.73
N ILE A 93 -21.43 9.10 -29.95
CA ILE A 93 -22.85 8.78 -29.72
C ILE A 93 -23.70 10.00 -30.11
#